data_AF-A0A544ZN94-F1
#
_entry.id   AF-A0A544ZN94-F1
#
_cell.length_a   1.000
_cell.length_b   1.000
_cell.length_c   1.000
_cell.angle_alpha   90.00
_cell.angle_beta   90.00
_cell.angle_gamma   90.00
#
_symmetry.space_group_name_H-M   'P 1'
#
loop_
_entity.id
_entity.type
_entity.pdbx_description
1 polymer ?
#
loop_
_entity_poly.entity_id
_entity_poly.type
_entity_poly.pdbx_seq_one_letter_code
_entity_poly.pdbx_strand_id
1 'polypeptide(L)'
;MMLFENNGFLGSLPEVLRRLSRDGRVCGVYWDVDGNNRLSYAAGGRVLVRLDAMFWDEWTGDDFAVLEPELRAMTELLSGDEDDWQAAAMTVVELVTGVRLTGEWLAGTHPYLTFQWPLATEPPSPEELAEYRNDPEMKLRVAVEAASQSRQFAALAHVAELLATRFRLGEFPVVRDVQADLAAGRRAGEQRIVELREQLVMPLAQRFHETDRDDDDDDDVDGLDGVSFEENPAWQRMQAGIALQIAARGPEGTALTVADIPMVFDAYHHAGLALGADWPAVREAIREILSDA
;
A
#
# COMPACT_ATOMS: atom_id res chain seq x y z
N MET A 1 9.70 -12.86 20.68
CA MET A 1 10.07 -11.85 19.66
C MET A 1 8.78 -11.48 18.95
N MET A 2 8.49 -10.20 18.80
CA MET A 2 7.32 -9.72 18.05
C MET A 2 7.80 -9.13 16.74
N LEU A 3 7.07 -9.42 15.67
CA LEU A 3 7.25 -8.80 14.37
C LEU A 3 5.99 -8.00 14.06
N PHE A 4 6.16 -6.78 13.57
CA PHE A 4 5.08 -5.93 13.10
C PHE A 4 5.37 -5.57 11.64
N GLU A 5 4.41 -5.85 10.76
CA GLU A 5 4.49 -5.56 9.33
C GLU A 5 3.51 -4.44 9.00
N ASN A 6 3.98 -3.19 8.93
CA ASN A 6 3.13 -2.08 8.52
C ASN A 6 2.80 -2.21 7.02
N ASN A 7 1.51 -2.33 6.68
CA ASN A 7 1.03 -2.60 5.31
C ASN A 7 1.69 -3.83 4.64
N GLY A 8 2.16 -4.80 5.43
CA GLY A 8 2.75 -6.04 4.92
C GLY A 8 1.83 -7.24 5.16
N PHE A 9 1.93 -8.24 4.29
CA PHE A 9 1.12 -9.46 4.36
C PHE A 9 1.96 -10.73 4.46
N LEU A 10 3.30 -10.63 4.49
CA LEU A 10 4.16 -11.81 4.37
C LEU A 10 4.02 -12.75 5.55
N GLY A 11 3.88 -12.22 6.76
CA GLY A 11 3.62 -12.99 7.98
C GLY A 11 2.35 -13.85 7.93
N SER A 12 1.44 -13.59 6.97
CA SER A 12 0.23 -14.40 6.74
C SER A 12 0.44 -15.58 5.77
N LEU A 13 1.57 -15.61 5.06
CA LEU A 13 1.85 -16.61 4.03
C LEU A 13 2.34 -17.94 4.64
N PRO A 14 1.77 -19.09 4.23
CA PRO A 14 2.17 -20.39 4.75
C PRO A 14 3.68 -20.69 4.60
N GLU A 15 4.30 -20.29 3.51
CA GLU A 15 5.73 -20.53 3.22
C GLU A 15 6.63 -19.79 4.20
N VAL A 16 6.24 -18.55 4.54
CA VAL A 16 6.95 -17.70 5.52
C VAL A 16 6.75 -18.26 6.92
N LEU A 17 5.51 -18.59 7.29
CA LEU A 17 5.18 -19.18 8.59
C LEU A 17 5.90 -20.51 8.84
N ARG A 18 5.96 -21.40 7.84
CA ARG A 18 6.74 -22.65 7.92
C ARG A 18 8.23 -22.38 8.11
N ARG A 19 8.78 -21.32 7.50
CA ARG A 19 10.20 -20.99 7.66
C ARG A 19 10.48 -20.40 9.04
N LEU A 20 9.68 -19.44 9.48
CA LEU A 20 9.84 -18.76 10.78
C LEU A 20 9.63 -19.72 11.96
N SER A 21 8.76 -20.72 11.80
CA SER A 21 8.44 -21.68 12.85
C SER A 21 9.36 -22.91 12.92
N ARG A 22 10.44 -23.00 12.12
CA ARG A 22 11.34 -24.19 12.17
C ARG A 22 11.94 -24.43 13.55
N ASP A 23 12.45 -23.36 14.16
CA ASP A 23 13.13 -23.40 15.44
C ASP A 23 12.33 -22.68 16.55
N GLY A 24 11.03 -22.45 16.32
CA GLY A 24 10.20 -21.65 17.21
C GLY A 24 8.70 -21.84 17.00
N ARG A 25 7.94 -21.00 17.68
CA ARG A 25 6.48 -20.88 17.52
C ARG A 25 6.17 -19.50 16.99
N VAL A 26 5.27 -19.42 16.03
CA VAL A 26 4.83 -18.17 15.40
C VAL A 26 3.33 -18.11 15.56
N CYS A 27 2.84 -17.06 16.21
CA CYS A 27 1.43 -16.69 16.25
C CYS A 27 1.33 -15.29 15.67
N GLY A 28 0.42 -15.08 14.73
CA GLY A 28 0.27 -13.81 14.05
C GLY A 28 -1.17 -13.57 13.64
N VAL A 29 -1.50 -12.30 13.55
CA VAL A 29 -2.77 -11.82 13.01
C VAL A 29 -2.45 -10.86 11.86
N TYR A 30 -3.24 -10.92 10.81
CA TYR A 30 -3.18 -10.06 9.63
C TYR A 30 -4.58 -9.57 9.31
N TRP A 31 -4.69 -8.33 8.84
CA TRP A 31 -5.86 -7.85 8.11
C TRP A 31 -5.49 -6.70 7.18
N ASP A 32 -6.30 -6.49 6.16
CA ASP A 32 -6.19 -5.36 5.23
C ASP A 32 -7.51 -4.60 5.08
N VAL A 33 -7.47 -3.57 4.22
CA VAL A 33 -8.61 -2.69 3.92
C VAL A 33 -9.67 -3.37 3.06
N ASP A 34 -9.31 -4.45 2.35
CA ASP A 34 -10.22 -5.21 1.48
C ASP A 34 -11.01 -6.28 2.29
N GLY A 35 -10.87 -6.27 3.62
CA GLY A 35 -11.56 -7.19 4.52
C GLY A 35 -10.88 -8.56 4.65
N ASN A 36 -9.75 -8.80 3.95
CA ASN A 36 -9.03 -10.04 4.15
C ASN A 36 -8.41 -10.02 5.55
N ASN A 37 -8.61 -11.10 6.29
CA ASN A 37 -8.08 -11.21 7.63
C ASN A 37 -7.62 -12.65 7.91
N ARG A 38 -6.71 -12.81 8.88
CA ARG A 38 -6.17 -14.12 9.23
C ARG A 38 -5.57 -14.17 10.62
N LEU A 39 -5.99 -15.14 11.41
CA LEU A 39 -5.21 -15.62 12.57
C LEU A 39 -4.46 -16.88 12.16
N SER A 40 -3.16 -16.93 12.44
CA SER A 40 -2.30 -18.08 12.11
C SER A 40 -1.42 -18.51 13.27
N TYR A 41 -1.20 -19.82 13.38
CA TYR A 41 -0.24 -20.41 14.30
C TYR A 41 0.58 -21.51 13.63
N ALA A 42 1.89 -21.42 13.79
CA ALA A 42 2.85 -22.34 13.20
C ALA A 42 3.95 -22.73 14.20
N ALA A 43 4.32 -24.01 14.20
CA ALA A 43 5.37 -24.56 15.05
C ALA A 43 6.05 -25.75 14.37
N GLY A 44 7.35 -25.93 14.60
CA GLY A 44 8.11 -27.06 14.05
C GLY A 44 8.12 -27.11 12.52
N GLY A 45 8.08 -25.94 11.88
CA GLY A 45 8.03 -25.81 10.42
C GLY A 45 6.70 -26.16 9.77
N ARG A 46 5.61 -26.26 10.54
CA ARG A 46 4.25 -26.59 10.07
C ARG A 46 3.27 -25.49 10.45
N VAL A 47 2.29 -25.24 9.58
CA VAL A 47 1.15 -24.37 9.89
C VAL A 47 0.09 -25.24 10.56
N LEU A 48 -0.13 -25.02 11.85
CA LEU A 48 -1.02 -25.84 12.67
C LEU A 48 -2.44 -25.31 12.66
N VAL A 49 -2.59 -23.98 12.69
CA VAL A 49 -3.89 -23.29 12.64
C VAL A 49 -3.81 -22.11 11.68
N ARG A 50 -4.84 -21.95 10.86
CA ARG A 50 -5.06 -20.79 10.01
C ARG A 50 -6.56 -20.60 9.80
N LEU A 51 -7.12 -19.55 10.37
CA LEU A 51 -8.56 -19.27 10.36
C LEU A 51 -8.85 -17.82 9.99
N ASP A 52 -10.03 -17.58 9.44
CA ASP A 52 -10.58 -16.24 9.31
C ASP A 52 -10.96 -15.75 10.70
N ALA A 53 -10.47 -14.59 11.11
CA ALA A 53 -10.70 -14.03 12.43
C ALA A 53 -12.14 -13.50 12.61
N MET A 54 -12.85 -13.16 11.53
CA MET A 54 -14.29 -12.87 11.58
C MET A 54 -15.11 -14.17 11.63
N PHE A 55 -14.67 -15.21 10.90
CA PHE A 55 -15.32 -16.53 10.85
C PHE A 55 -14.43 -17.61 11.47
N TRP A 56 -14.24 -17.55 12.79
CA TRP A 56 -13.24 -18.35 13.51
C TRP A 56 -13.56 -19.86 13.60
N ASP A 57 -14.79 -20.24 13.28
CA ASP A 57 -15.21 -21.62 13.08
C ASP A 57 -14.77 -22.18 11.72
N GLU A 58 -14.39 -21.33 10.78
CA GLU A 58 -13.76 -21.68 9.50
C GLU A 58 -12.23 -21.71 9.62
N TRP A 59 -11.69 -22.90 9.89
CA TRP A 59 -10.25 -23.08 10.05
C TRP A 59 -9.67 -24.12 9.10
N THR A 60 -8.38 -23.94 8.83
CA THR A 60 -7.52 -24.86 8.09
C THR A 60 -6.25 -25.09 8.90
N GLY A 61 -5.55 -26.19 8.64
CA GLY A 61 -4.28 -26.49 9.30
C GLY A 61 -4.19 -27.91 9.82
N ASP A 62 -3.04 -28.23 10.39
CA ASP A 62 -2.67 -29.59 10.75
C ASP A 62 -3.23 -30.04 12.12
N ASP A 63 -3.47 -29.11 13.05
CA ASP A 63 -3.94 -29.41 14.41
C ASP A 63 -4.55 -28.18 15.09
N PHE A 64 -5.88 -28.08 15.08
CA PHE A 64 -6.63 -26.97 15.70
C PHE A 64 -6.56 -26.96 17.23
N ALA A 65 -6.44 -28.13 17.86
CA ALA A 65 -6.53 -28.28 19.31
C ALA A 65 -5.39 -27.55 20.05
N VAL A 66 -4.29 -27.24 19.36
CA VAL A 66 -3.13 -26.53 19.93
C VAL A 66 -3.43 -25.10 20.38
N LEU A 67 -4.53 -24.50 19.91
CA LEU A 67 -5.00 -23.18 20.31
C LEU A 67 -6.39 -23.20 20.98
N GLU A 68 -6.95 -24.37 21.31
CA GLU A 68 -8.30 -24.47 21.84
C GLU A 68 -8.55 -23.54 23.07
N PRO A 69 -7.64 -23.43 24.05
CA PRO A 69 -7.85 -22.52 25.19
C PRO A 69 -7.92 -21.04 24.78
N GLU A 70 -7.03 -20.60 23.90
CA GLU A 70 -6.96 -19.21 23.47
C GLU A 70 -8.12 -18.85 22.54
N LEU A 71 -8.54 -19.77 21.67
CA LEU A 71 -9.70 -19.58 20.80
C LEU A 71 -11.01 -19.58 21.59
N ARG A 72 -11.12 -20.37 22.67
CA ARG A 72 -12.26 -20.27 23.59
C ARG A 72 -12.36 -18.87 24.22
N ALA A 73 -11.23 -18.31 24.64
CA ALA A 73 -11.20 -16.95 25.18
C ALA A 73 -11.62 -15.92 24.11
N MET A 74 -11.23 -16.12 22.85
CA MET A 74 -11.68 -15.30 21.72
C MET A 74 -13.21 -15.38 21.53
N THR A 75 -13.79 -16.59 21.54
CA THR A 75 -15.25 -16.78 21.44
C THR A 75 -16.02 -16.07 22.56
N GLU A 76 -15.50 -16.14 23.79
CA GLU A 76 -16.12 -15.46 24.94
C GLU A 76 -16.10 -13.93 24.80
N LEU A 77 -15.04 -13.36 24.21
CA LEU A 77 -14.95 -11.93 23.92
C LEU A 77 -15.92 -11.52 22.80
N LEU A 78 -15.98 -12.29 21.71
CA LEU A 78 -16.87 -12.06 20.58
C LEU A 78 -18.35 -12.20 20.94
N SER A 79 -18.68 -12.98 21.96
CA SER A 79 -20.07 -13.13 22.45
C SER A 79 -20.66 -11.82 23.00
N GLY A 80 -19.83 -10.80 23.26
CA GLY A 80 -20.25 -9.47 23.71
C GLY A 80 -20.51 -8.48 22.59
N ASP A 81 -19.74 -8.57 21.49
CA ASP A 81 -19.83 -7.74 20.28
C ASP A 81 -19.05 -8.43 19.15
N GLU A 82 -19.72 -8.83 18.07
CA GLU A 82 -19.10 -9.53 16.93
C GLU A 82 -18.20 -8.58 16.10
N ASP A 83 -18.40 -7.26 16.23
CA ASP A 83 -17.61 -6.26 15.52
C ASP A 83 -16.19 -6.06 16.13
N ASP A 84 -15.93 -6.60 17.33
CA ASP A 84 -14.66 -6.45 18.07
C ASP A 84 -13.62 -7.56 17.76
N TRP A 85 -13.75 -8.23 16.62
CA TRP A 85 -12.90 -9.37 16.24
C TRP A 85 -11.40 -9.04 16.16
N GLN A 86 -10.99 -7.81 15.81
CA GLN A 86 -9.58 -7.44 15.81
C GLN A 86 -9.00 -7.51 17.22
N ALA A 87 -9.74 -6.99 18.21
CA ALA A 87 -9.32 -7.02 19.60
C ALA A 87 -9.28 -8.45 20.14
N ALA A 88 -10.26 -9.28 19.76
CA ALA A 88 -10.31 -10.68 20.14
C ALA A 88 -9.14 -11.49 19.54
N ALA A 89 -8.85 -11.30 18.24
CA ALA A 89 -7.72 -11.96 17.56
C ALA A 89 -6.35 -11.50 18.11
N MET A 90 -6.20 -10.20 18.39
CA MET A 90 -5.00 -9.67 19.05
C MET A 90 -4.82 -10.28 20.45
N THR A 91 -5.91 -10.50 21.19
CA THR A 91 -5.87 -11.16 22.50
C THR A 91 -5.32 -12.59 22.40
N VAL A 92 -5.67 -13.35 21.37
CA VAL A 92 -5.08 -14.68 21.13
C VAL A 92 -3.57 -14.57 20.97
N VAL A 93 -3.07 -13.61 20.19
CA VAL A 93 -1.63 -13.39 20.02
C VAL A 93 -0.97 -13.07 21.37
N GLU A 94 -1.58 -12.21 22.19
CA GLU A 94 -1.07 -11.90 23.52
C GLU A 94 -1.03 -13.11 24.45
N LEU A 95 -2.08 -13.95 24.44
CA LEU A 95 -2.16 -15.16 25.25
C LEU A 95 -1.08 -16.19 24.84
N VAL A 96 -0.90 -16.41 23.54
CA VAL A 96 0.09 -17.37 23.03
C VAL A 96 1.53 -16.89 23.27
N THR A 97 1.78 -15.59 23.11
CA THR A 97 3.14 -15.02 23.17
C THR A 97 3.54 -14.53 24.56
N GLY A 98 2.58 -14.25 25.44
CA GLY A 98 2.77 -13.60 26.73
C GLY A 98 3.14 -12.11 26.63
N VAL A 99 3.08 -11.51 25.44
CA VAL A 99 3.41 -10.10 25.21
C VAL A 99 2.13 -9.27 25.17
N ARG A 100 2.11 -8.10 25.83
CA ARG A 100 1.00 -7.16 25.76
C ARG A 100 1.26 -6.11 24.67
N LEU A 101 0.31 -5.97 23.75
CA LEU A 101 0.39 -5.12 22.55
C LEU A 101 -0.40 -3.83 22.81
N THR A 102 0.16 -2.96 23.63
CA THR A 102 -0.46 -1.66 23.96
C THR A 102 -0.11 -0.59 22.92
N GLY A 103 -0.86 0.52 22.91
CA GLY A 103 -0.49 1.69 22.11
C GLY A 103 0.89 2.26 22.45
N GLU A 104 1.31 2.16 23.73
CA GLU A 104 2.67 2.53 24.15
C GLU A 104 3.72 1.58 23.59
N TRP A 105 3.45 0.26 23.57
CA TRP A 105 4.32 -0.69 22.90
C TRP A 105 4.46 -0.31 21.43
N LEU A 106 3.36 -0.06 20.72
CA LEU A 106 3.38 0.29 19.29
C LEU A 106 4.16 1.58 19.01
N ALA A 107 4.03 2.60 19.87
CA ALA A 107 4.74 3.88 19.73
C ALA A 107 6.22 3.82 20.12
N GLY A 108 6.65 2.73 20.77
CA GLY A 108 8.04 2.51 21.17
C GLY A 108 8.98 2.29 19.98
N THR A 109 10.28 2.46 20.22
CA THR A 109 11.30 2.11 19.22
C THR A 109 11.47 0.59 19.15
N HIS A 110 11.28 0.03 17.97
CA HIS A 110 11.50 -1.40 17.70
C HIS A 110 12.63 -1.59 16.68
N PRO A 111 13.41 -2.69 16.79
CA PRO A 111 14.26 -3.10 15.69
C PRO A 111 13.38 -3.44 14.48
N TYR A 112 13.73 -2.93 13.31
CA TYR A 112 13.07 -3.29 12.06
C TYR A 112 13.99 -4.19 11.23
N LEU A 113 13.37 -5.06 10.44
CA LEU A 113 14.04 -5.88 9.44
C LEU A 113 13.47 -5.52 8.08
N THR A 114 14.34 -5.25 7.11
CA THR A 114 13.93 -5.10 5.71
C THR A 114 14.05 -6.46 5.04
N PHE A 115 12.99 -6.92 4.38
CA PHE A 115 13.05 -8.07 3.48
C PHE A 115 12.86 -7.59 2.03
N GLN A 116 13.36 -8.35 1.06
CA GLN A 116 12.98 -8.21 -0.35
C GLN A 116 12.10 -9.40 -0.74
N TRP A 117 10.95 -9.12 -1.35
CA TRP A 117 10.04 -10.13 -1.88
C TRP A 117 10.15 -10.18 -3.42
N PRO A 118 10.07 -11.36 -4.06
CA PRO A 118 9.84 -12.69 -3.47
C PRO A 118 10.95 -13.12 -2.52
N LEU A 119 10.60 -13.85 -1.44
CA LEU A 119 11.57 -14.57 -0.63
C LEU A 119 12.22 -15.61 -1.54
N ALA A 120 13.29 -15.21 -2.21
CA ALA A 120 14.13 -16.05 -3.04
C ALA A 120 14.49 -17.30 -2.23
N THR A 121 13.88 -18.43 -2.59
CA THR A 121 14.36 -19.74 -2.16
C THR A 121 15.69 -20.05 -2.84
N GLU A 122 15.93 -19.42 -3.99
CA GLU A 122 17.17 -19.37 -4.78
C GLU A 122 17.35 -17.96 -5.37
N PRO A 123 18.59 -17.45 -5.54
CA PRO A 123 18.83 -16.14 -6.14
C PRO A 123 18.20 -16.05 -7.54
N PRO A 124 17.63 -14.89 -7.92
CA PRO A 124 16.98 -14.73 -9.22
C PRO A 124 17.98 -15.05 -10.33
N SER A 125 17.51 -15.81 -11.31
CA SER A 125 18.29 -16.16 -12.49
C SER A 125 18.73 -14.89 -13.24
N PRO A 126 19.81 -14.96 -14.04
CA PRO A 126 20.20 -13.85 -14.91
C PRO A 126 19.08 -13.36 -15.84
N GLU A 127 18.16 -14.26 -16.24
CA GLU A 127 17.00 -13.95 -17.08
C GLU A 127 15.94 -13.14 -16.32
N GLU A 128 15.56 -13.56 -15.11
CA GLU A 128 14.63 -12.82 -14.25
C GLU A 128 15.19 -11.43 -13.87
N LEU A 129 16.49 -11.35 -13.60
CA LEU A 129 17.17 -10.05 -13.39
C LEU A 129 17.19 -9.20 -14.66
N ALA A 130 17.25 -9.81 -15.84
CA ALA A 130 17.17 -9.09 -17.10
C ALA A 130 15.75 -8.59 -17.37
N GLU A 131 14.72 -9.38 -17.06
CA GLU A 131 13.32 -8.97 -17.15
C GLU A 131 13.02 -7.80 -16.20
N TYR A 132 13.41 -7.91 -14.93
CA TYR A 132 13.25 -6.83 -13.95
C TYR A 132 13.97 -5.54 -14.38
N ARG A 133 15.21 -5.63 -14.88
CA ARG A 133 15.93 -4.46 -15.42
C ARG A 133 15.29 -3.91 -16.69
N ASN A 134 14.53 -4.72 -17.41
CA ASN A 134 13.85 -4.32 -18.63
C ASN A 134 12.46 -3.74 -18.39
N ASP A 135 11.92 -3.89 -17.18
CA ASP A 135 10.67 -3.28 -16.74
C ASP A 135 10.68 -1.76 -16.99
N PRO A 136 9.67 -1.22 -17.70
CA PRO A 136 9.61 0.20 -18.02
C PRO A 136 9.53 1.13 -16.79
N GLU A 137 8.87 0.72 -15.71
CA GLU A 137 8.81 1.48 -14.45
C GLU A 137 10.17 1.50 -13.77
N MET A 138 10.88 0.36 -13.80
CA MET A 138 12.26 0.33 -13.30
C MET A 138 13.17 1.24 -14.12
N LYS A 139 13.04 1.24 -15.46
CA LYS A 139 13.79 2.16 -16.32
C LYS A 139 13.49 3.63 -16.05
N LEU A 140 12.24 3.98 -15.75
CA LEU A 140 11.87 5.33 -15.34
C LEU A 140 12.56 5.70 -14.03
N ARG A 141 12.49 4.86 -13.00
CA ARG A 141 13.11 5.13 -11.69
C ARG A 141 14.62 5.32 -11.79
N VAL A 142 15.32 4.45 -12.53
CA VAL A 142 16.75 4.63 -12.78
C VAL A 142 17.04 5.97 -13.48
N ALA A 143 16.20 6.37 -14.44
CA ALA A 143 16.36 7.66 -15.11
C ALA A 143 16.12 8.85 -14.17
N VAL A 144 15.14 8.76 -13.27
CA VAL A 144 14.89 9.79 -12.24
C VAL A 144 16.10 9.92 -11.33
N GLU A 145 16.62 8.82 -10.80
CA GLU A 145 17.78 8.81 -9.89
C GLU A 145 19.05 9.35 -10.56
N ALA A 146 19.26 9.06 -11.84
CA ALA A 146 20.42 9.51 -12.59
C ALA A 146 20.34 10.99 -13.03
N ALA A 147 19.13 11.55 -13.16
CA ALA A 147 18.91 12.88 -13.67
C ALA A 147 19.31 13.98 -12.67
N SER A 148 19.74 15.14 -13.18
CA SER A 148 19.96 16.32 -12.34
C SER A 148 18.64 16.80 -11.69
N GLN A 149 18.73 17.44 -10.52
CA GLN A 149 17.57 17.94 -9.79
C GLN A 149 16.68 18.88 -10.64
N SER A 150 17.28 19.70 -11.51
CA SER A 150 16.54 20.56 -12.43
C SER A 150 15.71 19.76 -13.45
N ARG A 151 16.21 18.63 -13.95
CA ARG A 151 15.46 17.73 -14.84
C ARG A 151 14.38 16.96 -14.10
N GLN A 152 14.64 16.54 -12.86
CA GLN A 152 13.63 15.93 -12.01
C GLN A 152 12.47 16.91 -11.76
N PHE A 153 12.76 18.18 -11.45
CA PHE A 153 11.71 19.21 -11.37
C PHE A 153 10.96 19.43 -12.68
N ALA A 154 11.66 19.45 -13.83
CA ALA A 154 11.01 19.56 -15.13
C ALA A 154 10.06 18.39 -15.41
N ALA A 155 10.47 17.16 -15.07
CA ALA A 155 9.63 15.96 -15.19
C ALA A 155 8.39 16.03 -14.29
N LEU A 156 8.55 16.44 -13.02
CA LEU A 156 7.43 16.63 -12.10
C LEU A 156 6.49 17.75 -12.55
N ALA A 157 7.03 18.87 -13.07
CA ALA A 157 6.24 19.97 -13.60
C ALA A 157 5.41 19.52 -14.81
N HIS A 158 6.01 18.72 -15.72
CA HIS A 158 5.32 18.16 -16.87
C HIS A 158 4.16 17.24 -16.45
N VAL A 159 4.39 16.32 -15.51
CA VAL A 159 3.34 15.45 -14.96
C VAL A 159 2.24 16.27 -14.31
N ALA A 160 2.60 17.27 -13.49
CA ALA A 160 1.64 18.13 -12.82
C ALA A 160 0.76 18.93 -13.80
N GLU A 161 1.34 19.44 -14.89
CA GLU A 161 0.61 20.13 -15.96
C GLU A 161 -0.36 19.20 -16.69
N LEU A 162 0.14 18.02 -17.08
CA LEU A 162 -0.66 17.02 -17.78
C LEU A 162 -1.87 16.58 -16.93
N LEU A 163 -1.63 16.19 -15.68
CA LEU A 163 -2.69 15.72 -14.78
C LEU A 163 -3.71 16.82 -14.50
N ALA A 164 -3.25 18.05 -14.19
CA ALA A 164 -4.19 19.14 -13.92
C ALA A 164 -5.04 19.50 -15.14
N THR A 165 -4.50 19.39 -16.35
CA THR A 165 -5.24 19.63 -17.59
C THR A 165 -6.22 18.49 -17.86
N ARG A 166 -5.73 17.25 -17.90
CA ARG A 166 -6.50 16.05 -18.24
C ARG A 166 -7.68 15.82 -17.28
N PHE A 167 -7.45 16.04 -15.99
CA PHE A 167 -8.42 15.82 -14.92
C PHE A 167 -9.08 17.10 -14.42
N ARG A 168 -8.86 18.24 -15.09
CA ARG A 168 -9.44 19.56 -14.75
C ARG A 168 -9.17 19.99 -13.30
N LEU A 169 -7.99 19.68 -12.78
CA LEU A 169 -7.58 20.04 -11.41
C LEU A 169 -7.07 21.49 -11.32
N GLY A 170 -6.90 22.19 -12.44
CA GLY A 170 -6.56 23.63 -12.47
C GLY A 170 -7.65 24.56 -11.90
N GLU A 171 -8.84 24.03 -11.60
CA GLU A 171 -9.91 24.75 -10.88
C GLU A 171 -9.53 25.06 -9.42
N PHE A 172 -8.66 24.24 -8.82
CA PHE A 172 -8.18 24.42 -7.46
C PHE A 172 -7.02 25.43 -7.43
N PRO A 173 -7.14 26.56 -6.70
CA PRO A 173 -6.07 27.56 -6.64
C PRO A 173 -4.72 26.98 -6.19
N VAL A 174 -4.73 26.09 -5.20
CA VAL A 174 -3.53 25.43 -4.68
C VAL A 174 -2.78 24.62 -5.74
N VAL A 175 -3.48 24.04 -6.72
CA VAL A 175 -2.84 23.29 -7.82
C VAL A 175 -2.04 24.22 -8.73
N ARG A 176 -2.57 25.41 -9.03
CA ARG A 176 -1.87 26.40 -9.86
C ARG A 176 -0.60 26.91 -9.17
N ASP A 177 -0.66 27.13 -7.86
CA ASP A 177 0.50 27.56 -7.08
C ASP A 177 1.59 26.49 -7.05
N VAL A 178 1.22 25.22 -6.89
CA VAL A 178 2.14 24.07 -6.93
C VAL A 178 2.78 23.92 -8.31
N GLN A 179 2.00 24.05 -9.38
CA GLN A 179 2.54 24.04 -10.74
C GLN A 179 3.58 25.15 -10.95
N ALA A 180 3.31 26.35 -10.45
CA ALA A 180 4.25 27.47 -10.53
C ALA A 180 5.53 27.23 -9.72
N ASP A 181 5.44 26.56 -8.56
CA ASP A 181 6.63 26.17 -7.79
C ASP A 181 7.47 25.13 -8.52
N LEU A 182 6.84 24.06 -9.02
CA LEU A 182 7.53 22.98 -9.74
C LEU A 182 8.20 23.49 -11.02
N ALA A 183 7.49 24.32 -11.80
CA ALA A 183 8.03 24.96 -13.00
C ALA A 183 9.23 25.88 -12.68
N ALA A 184 9.27 26.44 -11.47
CA ALA A 184 10.37 27.26 -11.01
C ALA A 184 11.45 26.48 -10.24
N GLY A 185 11.40 25.14 -10.25
CA GLY A 185 12.39 24.27 -9.60
C GLY A 185 12.33 24.32 -8.07
N ARG A 186 11.16 24.57 -7.48
CA ARG A 186 10.95 24.65 -6.04
C ARG A 186 9.93 23.62 -5.59
N ARG A 187 10.13 23.08 -4.38
CA ARG A 187 9.10 22.34 -3.65
C ARG A 187 8.08 23.31 -3.05
N ALA A 188 6.85 22.85 -2.91
CA ALA A 188 5.83 23.56 -2.16
C ALA A 188 6.19 23.56 -0.66
N GLY A 189 5.80 24.63 0.05
CA GLY A 189 5.93 24.69 1.52
C GLY A 189 4.93 23.75 2.22
N GLU A 190 5.21 23.39 3.48
CA GLU A 190 4.38 22.47 4.29
C GLU A 190 2.89 22.85 4.28
N GLN A 191 2.60 24.14 4.45
CA GLN A 191 1.24 24.67 4.41
C GLN A 191 0.51 24.34 3.10
N ARG A 192 1.18 24.43 1.95
CA ARG A 192 0.58 24.09 0.64
C ARG A 192 0.36 22.59 0.48
N ILE A 193 1.21 21.76 1.08
CA ILE A 193 1.00 20.29 1.08
C ILE A 193 -0.27 19.92 1.87
N VAL A 194 -0.51 20.61 2.99
CA VAL A 194 -1.75 20.47 3.78
C VAL A 194 -2.95 20.96 2.96
N GLU A 195 -2.85 22.12 2.31
CA GLU A 195 -3.92 22.65 1.46
C GLU A 195 -4.24 21.72 0.27
N LEU A 196 -3.25 21.12 -0.37
CA LEU A 196 -3.46 20.08 -1.39
C LEU A 196 -4.22 18.88 -0.82
N ARG A 197 -3.89 18.45 0.39
CA ARG A 197 -4.63 17.34 1.04
C ARG A 197 -6.09 17.70 1.24
N GLU A 198 -6.34 18.83 1.86
CA GLU A 198 -7.66 19.22 2.36
C GLU A 198 -8.57 19.76 1.27
N GLN A 199 -8.02 20.49 0.30
CA GLN A 199 -8.81 21.15 -0.74
C GLN A 199 -8.90 20.35 -2.04
N LEU A 200 -7.93 19.46 -2.32
CA LEU A 200 -7.92 18.65 -3.54
C LEU A 200 -8.16 17.17 -3.23
N VAL A 201 -7.27 16.52 -2.48
CA VAL A 201 -7.29 15.04 -2.35
C VAL A 201 -8.51 14.55 -1.57
N MET A 202 -8.78 15.13 -0.39
CA MET A 202 -9.91 14.70 0.46
C MET A 202 -11.27 14.87 -0.24
N PRO A 203 -11.59 16.00 -0.90
CA PRO A 203 -12.85 16.13 -1.65
C PRO A 203 -12.97 15.16 -2.82
N LEU A 204 -11.86 14.83 -3.50
CA LEU A 204 -11.87 13.84 -4.58
C LEU A 204 -12.10 12.42 -4.05
N ALA A 205 -11.45 12.06 -2.95
CA ALA A 205 -11.66 10.77 -2.28
C ALA A 205 -13.09 10.61 -1.77
N GLN A 206 -13.65 11.67 -1.17
CA GLN A 206 -15.05 11.67 -0.73
C GLN A 206 -16.00 11.43 -1.90
N ARG A 207 -15.84 12.14 -3.02
CA ARG A 207 -16.68 11.94 -4.22
C ARG A 207 -16.56 10.54 -4.78
N PHE A 208 -15.36 9.98 -4.80
CA PHE A 208 -15.15 8.61 -5.24
C PHE A 208 -15.97 7.65 -4.35
N HIS A 209 -15.84 7.73 -3.02
CA HIS A 209 -16.61 6.89 -2.09
C HIS A 209 -18.12 7.16 -2.10
N GLU A 210 -18.57 8.36 -2.45
CA GLU A 210 -20.00 8.65 -2.66
C GLU A 210 -20.52 7.97 -3.94
N THR A 211 -19.70 7.90 -5.00
CA THR A 211 -20.08 7.24 -6.25
C THR A 211 -20.08 5.71 -6.10
N ASP A 212 -19.15 5.17 -5.32
CA ASP A 212 -18.99 3.72 -5.07
C ASP A 212 -20.14 3.15 -4.21
N ARG A 213 -20.62 3.93 -3.22
CA ARG A 213 -21.73 3.51 -2.35
C ARG A 213 -23.09 3.44 -3.04
N ASP A 214 -23.29 4.19 -4.13
CA ASP A 214 -24.54 4.15 -4.88
C ASP A 214 -24.66 2.86 -5.73
N ASP A 215 -23.57 2.09 -5.90
CA ASP A 215 -23.54 0.81 -6.62
C ASP A 215 -23.71 -0.43 -5.69
N ASP A 216 -23.61 -0.26 -4.36
CA ASP A 216 -23.69 -1.35 -3.36
C ASP A 216 -25.13 -1.63 -2.85
N ASP A 217 -26.14 -0.86 -3.27
CA ASP A 217 -27.54 -1.02 -2.82
C ASP A 217 -28.36 -2.04 -3.66
N ASP A 218 -27.77 -2.67 -4.69
CA ASP A 218 -28.40 -3.75 -5.45
C ASP A 218 -27.81 -5.12 -5.07
N ASP A 219 -28.40 -5.72 -4.05
CA ASP A 219 -28.43 -7.18 -3.80
C ASP A 219 -29.06 -7.89 -5.03
N ASP A 220 -28.36 -8.01 -6.16
CA ASP A 220 -28.77 -8.88 -7.27
C ASP A 220 -27.59 -9.31 -8.16
N VAL A 221 -27.09 -10.51 -7.87
CA VAL A 221 -26.84 -11.63 -8.81
C VAL A 221 -26.54 -11.28 -10.28
N ASP A 222 -25.31 -11.60 -10.70
CA ASP A 222 -24.88 -11.89 -12.07
C ASP A 222 -25.31 -10.91 -13.19
N GLY A 223 -24.49 -9.87 -13.42
CA GLY A 223 -24.14 -9.47 -14.78
C GLY A 223 -24.16 -7.98 -15.13
N LEU A 224 -22.95 -7.46 -15.42
CA LEU A 224 -22.63 -6.30 -16.28
C LEU A 224 -22.98 -4.92 -15.68
N ASP A 225 -22.02 -4.20 -15.09
CA ASP A 225 -21.19 -3.29 -15.90
C ASP A 225 -19.68 -3.42 -15.63
N GLY A 226 -18.97 -3.98 -16.63
CA GLY A 226 -17.56 -4.35 -16.59
C GLY A 226 -16.60 -3.20 -16.85
N VAL A 227 -16.57 -2.20 -15.96
CA VAL A 227 -15.50 -1.20 -15.89
C VAL A 227 -14.59 -1.60 -14.74
N SER A 228 -13.32 -1.87 -15.01
CA SER A 228 -12.36 -2.17 -13.94
C SER A 228 -12.39 -1.03 -12.91
N PHE A 229 -12.21 -1.31 -11.62
CA PHE A 229 -12.06 -0.28 -10.57
C PHE A 229 -11.06 0.83 -10.99
N GLU A 230 -10.01 0.45 -11.72
CA GLU A 230 -8.97 1.34 -12.25
C GLU A 230 -9.43 2.23 -13.43
N GLU A 231 -10.56 1.91 -14.04
CA GLU A 231 -11.20 2.66 -15.13
C GLU A 231 -12.29 3.62 -14.61
N ASN A 232 -12.61 3.59 -13.30
CA ASN A 232 -13.54 4.53 -12.68
C ASN A 232 -13.01 5.98 -12.80
N PRO A 233 -13.72 6.91 -13.46
CA PRO A 233 -13.24 8.28 -13.67
C PRO A 233 -13.03 9.09 -12.39
N ALA A 234 -13.82 8.82 -11.34
CA ALA A 234 -13.67 9.48 -10.03
C ALA A 234 -12.41 8.97 -9.33
N TRP A 235 -12.15 7.66 -9.41
CA TRP A 235 -10.91 7.06 -8.90
C TRP A 235 -9.67 7.61 -9.64
N GLN A 236 -9.67 7.62 -10.97
CA GLN A 236 -8.55 8.16 -11.76
C GLN A 236 -8.29 9.63 -11.44
N ARG A 237 -9.35 10.42 -11.24
CA ARG A 237 -9.24 11.83 -10.84
C ARG A 237 -8.65 11.97 -9.43
N MET A 238 -9.02 11.10 -8.50
CA MET A 238 -8.42 11.05 -7.16
C MET A 238 -6.93 10.68 -7.24
N GLN A 239 -6.56 9.67 -8.02
CA GLN A 239 -5.15 9.28 -8.23
C GLN A 239 -4.32 10.43 -8.81
N ALA A 240 -4.87 11.20 -9.75
CA ALA A 240 -4.22 12.41 -10.27
C ALA A 240 -4.00 13.48 -9.19
N GLY A 241 -4.95 13.62 -8.26
CA GLY A 241 -4.81 14.49 -7.09
C GLY A 241 -3.69 14.05 -6.13
N ILE A 242 -3.60 12.75 -5.86
CA ILE A 242 -2.55 12.16 -5.01
C ILE A 242 -1.17 12.35 -5.67
N ALA A 243 -1.06 12.09 -6.97
CA ALA A 243 0.17 12.32 -7.74
C ALA A 243 0.66 13.78 -7.63
N LEU A 244 -0.25 14.77 -7.76
CA LEU A 244 0.06 16.19 -7.58
C LEU A 244 0.53 16.50 -6.16
N GLN A 245 -0.11 15.92 -5.14
CA GLN A 245 0.27 16.13 -3.75
C GLN A 245 1.69 15.61 -3.46
N ILE A 246 2.05 14.45 -4.02
CA ILE A 246 3.39 13.88 -3.87
C ILE A 246 4.40 14.69 -4.67
N ALA A 247 4.09 15.04 -5.93
CA ALA A 247 4.95 15.85 -6.79
C ALA A 247 5.31 17.19 -6.15
N ALA A 248 4.37 17.82 -5.45
CA ALA A 248 4.57 19.10 -4.76
C ALA A 248 5.71 19.09 -3.73
N ARG A 249 6.09 17.91 -3.22
CA ARG A 249 7.21 17.76 -2.27
C ARG A 249 8.59 17.91 -2.96
N GLY A 250 8.63 17.90 -4.29
CA GLY A 250 9.84 17.95 -5.10
C GLY A 250 10.65 16.65 -5.06
N PRO A 251 11.79 16.58 -5.78
CA PRO A 251 12.49 15.33 -6.05
C PRO A 251 13.00 14.56 -4.82
N GLU A 252 13.38 15.28 -3.76
CA GLU A 252 13.82 14.67 -2.49
C GLU A 252 12.64 14.20 -1.61
N GLY A 253 11.41 14.62 -1.93
CA GLY A 253 10.19 14.23 -1.21
C GLY A 253 9.22 13.41 -2.05
N THR A 254 9.55 13.14 -3.32
CA THR A 254 8.81 12.22 -4.21
C THR A 254 9.23 10.77 -4.03
N ALA A 255 10.39 10.52 -3.42
CA ALA A 255 10.71 9.22 -2.83
C ALA A 255 10.42 9.30 -1.33
N LEU A 256 9.53 8.43 -0.84
CA LEU A 256 9.54 8.08 0.57
C LEU A 256 10.94 7.50 0.86
N THR A 257 11.56 7.96 1.93
CA THR A 257 12.96 7.66 2.25
C THR A 257 13.23 6.14 2.25
N VAL A 258 14.49 5.72 2.11
CA VAL A 258 14.95 4.31 2.16
C VAL A 258 14.53 3.55 3.44
N ALA A 259 13.95 4.25 4.43
CA ALA A 259 13.39 3.68 5.66
C ALA A 259 11.92 3.21 5.53
N ASP A 260 11.24 3.57 4.44
CA ASP A 260 9.90 3.09 4.12
C ASP A 260 10.04 1.97 3.08
N ILE A 261 9.35 0.85 3.31
CA ILE A 261 9.33 -0.37 2.48
C ILE A 261 9.29 0.00 0.97
N PRO A 262 9.97 -0.74 0.06
CA PRO A 262 10.04 -0.44 -1.38
C PRO A 262 8.71 -0.66 -2.15
N MET A 263 7.58 -0.33 -1.54
CA MET A 263 6.32 -0.07 -2.24
C MET A 263 6.31 1.40 -2.66
N VAL A 264 6.85 1.59 -3.86
CA VAL A 264 7.14 2.86 -4.52
C VAL A 264 5.85 3.50 -5.06
N PHE A 265 5.04 4.06 -4.16
CA PHE A 265 3.92 4.91 -4.52
C PHE A 265 4.39 6.36 -4.66
N ASP A 266 5.26 6.59 -5.65
CA ASP A 266 5.72 7.94 -5.99
C ASP A 266 4.70 8.68 -6.88
N ALA A 267 5.00 9.94 -7.22
CA ALA A 267 4.13 10.72 -8.08
C ALA A 267 3.90 10.08 -9.46
N TYR A 268 4.86 9.31 -9.97
CA TYR A 268 4.76 8.65 -11.28
C TYR A 268 3.88 7.41 -11.22
N HIS A 269 3.93 6.65 -10.13
CA HIS A 269 3.00 5.53 -9.91
C HIS A 269 1.55 6.01 -9.93
N HIS A 270 1.22 7.02 -9.11
CA HIS A 270 -0.14 7.56 -9.07
C HIS A 270 -0.55 8.25 -10.38
N ALA A 271 0.40 8.85 -11.12
CA ALA A 271 0.14 9.33 -12.47
C ALA A 271 -0.20 8.18 -13.43
N GLY A 272 0.50 7.04 -13.32
CA GLY A 272 0.23 5.85 -14.11
C GLY A 272 -1.16 5.28 -13.84
N LEU A 273 -1.55 5.18 -12.57
CA LEU A 273 -2.90 4.77 -12.16
C LEU A 273 -3.97 5.73 -12.72
N ALA A 274 -3.74 7.04 -12.65
CA ALA A 274 -4.68 8.01 -13.18
C ALA A 274 -4.82 7.93 -14.71
N LEU A 275 -3.70 7.79 -15.42
CA LEU A 275 -3.65 7.83 -16.89
C LEU A 275 -4.01 6.50 -17.54
N GLY A 276 -3.91 5.38 -16.81
CA GLY A 276 -4.25 4.05 -17.30
C GLY A 276 -3.55 3.72 -18.62
N ALA A 277 -4.33 3.47 -19.68
CA ALA A 277 -3.83 3.14 -21.00
C ALA A 277 -2.94 4.23 -21.65
N ASP A 278 -3.06 5.49 -21.23
CA ASP A 278 -2.25 6.60 -21.75
C ASP A 278 -0.85 6.66 -21.09
N TRP A 279 -0.64 5.98 -19.96
CA TRP A 279 0.60 6.04 -19.18
C TRP A 279 1.86 5.66 -19.95
N PRO A 280 1.90 4.59 -20.77
CA PRO A 280 3.12 4.19 -21.46
C PRO A 280 3.72 5.29 -22.35
N ALA A 281 2.90 6.09 -23.03
CA ALA A 281 3.36 7.19 -23.86
C ALA A 281 3.91 8.35 -23.02
N VAL A 282 3.22 8.66 -21.92
CA VAL A 282 3.62 9.72 -20.98
C VAL A 282 4.93 9.37 -20.28
N ARG A 283 5.10 8.11 -19.86
CA ARG A 283 6.32 7.60 -19.25
C ARG A 283 7.54 7.80 -20.14
N GLU A 284 7.42 7.52 -21.44
CA GLU A 284 8.53 7.75 -22.38
C GLU A 284 8.84 9.24 -22.55
N ALA A 285 7.82 10.11 -22.64
CA ALA A 285 8.04 11.57 -22.65
C ALA A 285 8.75 12.07 -21.37
N ILE A 286 8.41 11.52 -20.21
CA ILE A 286 9.11 11.82 -18.96
C ILE A 286 10.57 11.35 -19.02
N ARG A 287 10.84 10.16 -19.55
CA ARG A 287 12.21 9.65 -19.72
C ARG A 287 13.04 10.53 -20.65
N GLU A 288 12.45 11.11 -21.69
CA GLU A 288 13.10 12.10 -22.56
C GLU A 288 13.39 13.42 -21.84
N ILE A 289 12.53 13.86 -20.92
CA ILE A 289 12.80 15.04 -20.08
C ILE A 289 13.97 14.76 -19.12
N LEU A 290 14.05 13.53 -18.60
CA LEU A 290 15.06 13.11 -17.62
C LEU A 290 16.43 12.84 -18.24
N SER A 291 16.52 12.53 -19.53
CA SER A 291 17.81 12.27 -20.18
C SER A 291 18.65 13.54 -20.33
N ASP A 292 19.94 13.39 -20.09
CA ASP A 292 20.95 14.35 -20.52
C ASP A 292 21.03 14.30 -22.05
N ALA A 293 20.97 15.46 -22.70
CA ALA A 293 21.29 15.60 -24.12
C ALA A 293 22.80 15.59 -24.33
#